data_AF-A0A2S7KXD4-F1
#
_entry.id   AF-A0A2S7KXD4-F1
#
_cell.length_a   1.000
_cell.length_b   1.000
_cell.length_c   1.000
_cell.angle_alpha   90.00
_cell.angle_beta   90.00
_cell.angle_gamma   90.00
#
_symmetry.space_group_name_H-M   'P 1'
#
loop_
_entity.id
_entity.type
_entity.pdbx_description
1 polymer ?
#
loop_
_entity_poly.entity_id
_entity_poly.type
_entity_poly.pdbx_seq_one_letter_code
_entity_poly.pdbx_strand_id
1 'polypeptide(L)'
;MNKIEAIQNIKRVGKFVDCQAAGSQFQDNTIIYGRNTLGKSTLTAIFRSIQTGDKKIIEGKKSFGVTGDPDIKIRFTDGSNRTILDFNSNRWTEGNPNIQIFDTQFITENVFQGEEITFDNQKSLNQIIIGEKGIELNSDIQELQKELNELTENKRKLTNNFNKLLPSSDYGNITIEKFCAIPETDNLDYQIKAKKEELQRLKNKEVITTTIRKHLSFFNSLTGLDINKILTSRINFNPEEINHHISTHWKNKDASKDFLRQGLDLTKEEKESCVFCGQNLNAKELSLLETYEQFFKGEYQFLQRQVQQTKRKLDSANFENTINLLKADFEKYSLESKLTQEFFEQIILAFDSLKKDFESKFRDLYFTPTNDYSILFEQPLKTLIDEIERVLEKYFPTDGKTISQSQIISEINELELQKQRISKAFKDICQEFEQINSSFNNKRTKRENKRKELEDYSLEVFGLHKISINYYLKRMGQTL
;
A
#
# COMPACT_ATOMS: atom_id res chain seq x y z
N MET A 1 59.84 9.30 33.21
CA MET A 1 60.80 10.44 33.23
C MET A 1 60.13 11.60 33.96
N ASN A 2 60.30 11.69 35.29
CA ASN A 2 59.39 12.49 36.11
C ASN A 2 59.97 13.82 36.59
N LYS A 3 61.29 13.92 36.79
CA LYS A 3 61.95 15.17 37.24
C LYS A 3 63.17 15.49 36.39
N ILE A 4 63.34 16.75 35.99
CA ILE A 4 64.59 17.22 35.38
C ILE A 4 65.63 17.36 36.50
N GLU A 5 66.75 16.64 36.42
CA GLU A 5 67.82 16.68 37.42
C GLU A 5 68.86 17.75 37.06
N ALA A 6 69.36 17.75 35.81
CA ALA A 6 70.39 18.69 35.37
C ALA A 6 70.48 18.79 33.84
N ILE A 7 70.81 19.97 33.33
CA ILE A 7 71.21 20.15 31.93
C ILE A 7 72.68 19.74 31.83
N GLN A 8 72.98 18.67 31.09
CA GLN A 8 74.36 18.21 30.91
C GLN A 8 75.09 19.11 29.93
N ASN A 9 74.52 19.28 28.73
CA ASN A 9 75.03 20.18 27.72
C ASN A 9 73.89 20.77 26.84
N ILE A 10 74.16 21.92 26.26
CA ILE A 10 73.38 22.50 25.16
C ILE A 10 74.38 23.13 24.19
N LYS A 11 74.46 22.60 22.97
CA LYS A 11 75.37 23.07 21.93
C LYS A 11 74.60 23.46 20.68
N ARG A 12 75.01 24.59 20.07
CA ARG A 12 74.51 25.11 18.78
C ARG A 12 72.99 25.38 18.73
N VAL A 13 72.38 25.74 19.85
CA VAL A 13 70.96 26.13 19.93
C VAL A 13 70.81 27.55 20.48
N GLY A 14 70.30 28.45 19.63
CA GLY A 14 70.04 29.85 19.92
C GLY A 14 71.30 30.59 20.36
N LYS A 15 71.37 30.94 21.64
CA LYS A 15 72.55 31.60 22.25
C LYS A 15 73.51 30.61 22.92
N PHE A 16 73.11 29.36 23.08
CA PHE A 16 73.96 28.31 23.65
C PHE A 16 74.82 27.72 22.54
N VAL A 17 75.99 28.32 22.29
CA VAL A 17 76.97 27.81 21.32
C VAL A 17 77.64 26.55 21.86
N ASP A 18 78.14 26.60 23.09
CA ASP A 18 78.66 25.45 23.85
C ASP A 18 78.44 25.69 25.35
N CYS A 19 77.26 25.31 25.84
CA CYS A 19 76.91 25.44 27.25
C CYS A 19 77.08 24.09 27.95
N GLN A 20 77.90 24.07 28.99
CA GLN A 20 78.08 22.91 29.88
C GLN A 20 77.60 23.30 31.26
N ALA A 21 76.49 22.69 31.70
CA ALA A 21 75.79 23.06 32.94
C ALA A 21 75.64 21.88 33.90
N ALA A 22 76.40 20.79 33.69
CA ALA A 22 76.26 19.54 34.44
C ALA A 22 76.41 19.69 35.97
N GLY A 23 77.07 20.75 36.45
CA GLY A 23 77.22 21.06 37.87
C GLY A 23 76.03 21.80 38.50
N SER A 24 75.05 22.26 37.70
CA SER A 24 73.84 22.96 38.18
C SER A 24 72.65 22.01 38.14
N GLN A 25 72.16 21.63 39.32
CA GLN A 25 71.01 20.75 39.47
C GLN A 25 69.73 21.55 39.71
N PHE A 26 68.64 21.10 39.11
CA PHE A 26 67.30 21.62 39.39
C PHE A 26 66.83 21.06 40.73
N GLN A 27 66.39 21.96 41.60
CA GLN A 27 65.65 21.65 42.81
C GLN A 27 64.15 21.82 42.56
N ASP A 28 63.31 21.46 43.52
CA ASP A 28 61.84 21.53 43.41
C ASP A 28 61.35 22.93 43.01
N ASN A 29 62.02 23.97 43.50
CA ASN A 29 61.83 25.35 43.07
C ASN A 29 63.16 25.89 42.53
N THR A 30 63.23 26.17 41.24
CA THR A 30 64.44 26.68 40.57
C THR A 30 64.13 27.98 39.84
N ILE A 31 64.87 29.05 40.15
CA ILE A 31 64.73 30.35 39.49
C ILE A 31 65.89 30.54 38.50
N ILE A 32 65.56 30.66 37.22
CA ILE A 32 66.53 30.98 36.16
C ILE A 32 66.30 32.43 35.74
N TYR A 33 67.28 33.29 36.02
CA TYR A 33 67.23 34.71 35.68
C TYR A 33 68.43 35.11 34.81
N GLY A 34 68.27 36.22 34.09
CA GLY A 34 69.29 36.77 33.20
C GLY A 34 68.74 37.95 32.42
N ARG A 35 69.61 38.78 31.84
CA ARG A 35 69.19 39.89 30.97
C ARG A 35 68.40 39.39 29.76
N ASN A 36 67.68 40.31 29.12
CA ASN A 36 67.07 40.02 27.83
C ASN A 36 68.13 39.54 26.83
N THR A 37 67.74 38.68 25.90
CA THR A 37 68.59 38.08 24.86
C THR A 37 69.63 37.05 25.32
N LEU A 38 69.70 36.70 26.61
CA LEU A 38 70.62 35.67 27.14
C LEU A 38 70.10 34.21 27.03
N GLY A 39 69.09 33.95 26.18
CA GLY A 39 68.68 32.56 25.88
C GLY A 39 67.63 31.93 26.80
N LYS A 40 67.00 32.68 27.73
CA LYS A 40 65.89 32.15 28.56
C LYS A 40 64.77 31.52 27.72
N SER A 41 64.28 32.24 26.71
CA SER A 41 63.26 31.72 25.78
C SER A 41 63.77 30.56 24.91
N THR A 42 65.09 30.48 24.67
CA THR A 42 65.71 29.33 23.99
C THR A 42 65.61 28.09 24.86
N LEU A 43 65.82 28.22 26.17
CA LEU A 43 65.63 27.11 27.12
C LEU A 43 64.16 26.65 27.18
N THR A 44 63.21 27.58 27.21
CA THR A 44 61.78 27.26 27.12
C THR A 44 61.43 26.50 25.84
N ALA A 45 61.98 26.91 24.69
CA ALA A 45 61.79 26.22 23.42
C ALA A 45 62.38 24.79 23.42
N ILE A 46 63.50 24.58 24.11
CA ILE A 46 64.07 23.24 24.30
C ILE A 46 63.11 22.36 25.09
N PHE A 47 62.62 22.84 26.24
CA PHE A 47 61.63 22.09 27.02
C PHE A 47 60.33 21.84 26.25
N ARG A 48 59.88 22.79 25.42
CA ARG A 48 58.71 22.62 24.56
C ARG A 48 58.92 21.54 23.50
N SER A 49 60.10 21.50 22.88
CA SER A 49 60.45 20.45 21.94
C SER A 49 60.51 19.06 22.58
N ILE A 50 60.93 18.98 23.85
CA ILE A 50 60.86 17.74 24.63
C ILE A 50 59.41 17.38 24.95
N GLN A 51 58.59 18.35 25.35
CA GLN A 51 57.17 18.15 25.66
C GLN A 51 56.39 17.58 24.47
N THR A 52 56.54 18.19 23.29
CA THR A 52 55.78 17.82 22.09
C THR A 52 56.45 16.74 21.25
N GLY A 53 57.74 16.47 21.47
CA GLY A 53 58.57 15.67 20.58
C GLY A 53 58.88 16.35 19.24
N ASP A 54 58.43 17.59 19.00
CA ASP A 54 58.60 18.27 17.72
C ASP A 54 60.01 18.85 17.59
N LYS A 55 60.83 18.21 16.75
CA LYS A 55 62.20 18.61 16.44
C LYS A 55 62.29 19.94 15.68
N LYS A 56 61.23 20.36 14.97
CA LYS A 56 61.25 21.60 14.16
C LYS A 56 61.50 22.83 15.03
N ILE A 57 61.09 22.76 16.31
CA ILE A 57 61.31 23.80 17.30
C ILE A 57 62.81 24.05 17.54
N ILE A 58 63.63 22.98 17.58
CA ILE A 58 65.09 23.08 17.72
C ILE A 58 65.74 23.48 16.39
N GLU A 59 65.27 22.90 15.27
CA GLU A 59 65.77 23.24 13.93
C GLU A 59 65.59 24.74 13.61
N GLY A 60 64.44 25.32 13.96
CA GLY A 60 64.17 26.75 13.82
C GLY A 60 64.96 27.66 14.77
N LYS A 61 65.74 27.09 15.70
CA LYS A 61 66.55 27.80 16.70
C LYS A 61 68.05 27.47 16.59
N LYS A 62 68.57 26.97 15.47
CA LYS A 62 70.03 26.77 15.29
C LYS A 62 70.82 28.07 15.53
N SER A 63 71.97 27.96 16.19
CA SER A 63 72.85 29.12 16.44
C SER A 63 73.41 29.69 15.14
N PHE A 64 73.41 31.02 15.00
CA PHE A 64 74.00 31.69 13.84
C PHE A 64 75.53 31.65 13.85
N GLY A 65 76.16 31.42 12.70
CA GLY A 65 77.62 31.50 12.53
C GLY A 65 78.42 30.30 13.07
N VAL A 66 77.76 29.19 13.40
CA VAL A 66 78.39 27.98 13.97
C VAL A 66 78.07 26.77 13.09
N THR A 67 79.08 25.95 12.76
CA THR A 67 78.94 24.72 11.97
C THR A 67 78.67 23.50 12.85
N GLY A 68 77.90 22.54 12.33
CA GLY A 68 77.51 21.30 13.01
C GLY A 68 76.06 21.28 13.52
N ASP A 69 75.60 20.10 13.92
CA ASP A 69 74.21 19.92 14.39
C ASP A 69 74.04 20.26 15.88
N PRO A 70 72.82 20.67 16.30
CA PRO A 70 72.44 20.78 17.70
C PRO A 70 72.73 19.49 18.48
N ASP A 71 73.30 19.65 19.68
CA ASP A 71 73.56 18.55 20.63
C ASP A 71 73.04 19.00 22.00
N ILE A 72 72.03 18.30 22.52
CA ILE A 72 71.37 18.65 23.78
C ILE A 72 71.27 17.39 24.62
N LYS A 73 71.80 17.44 25.85
CA LYS A 73 71.71 16.33 26.81
C LYS A 73 71.13 16.83 28.12
N ILE A 74 69.97 16.28 28.48
CA ILE A 74 69.28 16.62 29.73
C ILE A 74 69.10 15.36 30.54
N ARG A 75 69.47 15.42 31.81
CA ARG A 75 69.32 14.31 32.75
C ARG A 75 68.00 14.44 33.46
N PHE A 76 67.21 13.38 33.42
CA PHE A 76 66.01 13.17 34.21
C PHE A 76 66.26 12.16 35.32
N THR A 77 65.50 12.27 36.40
CA THR A 77 65.48 11.30 37.49
C THR A 77 64.05 10.85 37.78
N ASP A 78 63.92 9.59 38.19
CA ASP A 78 62.69 8.97 38.64
C ASP A 78 63.04 8.04 39.82
N GLY A 79 62.91 8.57 41.04
CA GLY A 79 63.44 7.95 42.25
C GLY A 79 64.97 7.78 42.18
N SER A 80 65.45 6.53 42.25
CA SER A 80 66.88 6.20 42.14
C SER A 80 67.36 6.04 40.70
N ASN A 81 66.46 6.03 39.71
CA ASN A 81 66.82 5.85 38.31
C ASN A 81 67.17 7.20 37.66
N ARG A 82 68.23 7.22 36.86
CA ARG A 82 68.70 8.40 36.12
C ARG A 82 68.74 8.09 34.63
N THR A 83 68.01 8.86 33.84
CA THR A 83 67.96 8.74 32.38
C THR A 83 68.49 10.01 31.73
N ILE A 84 69.21 9.87 30.61
CA ILE A 84 69.67 11.01 29.82
C ILE A 84 68.87 11.04 28.53
N LEU A 85 68.17 12.14 28.31
CA LEU A 85 67.53 12.45 27.04
C LEU A 85 68.55 13.18 26.16
N ASP A 86 68.92 12.56 25.05
CA ASP A 86 69.95 13.01 24.12
C ASP A 86 69.29 13.40 22.79
N PHE A 87 69.50 14.64 22.35
CA PHE A 87 69.16 15.10 21.00
C PHE A 87 70.40 15.02 20.14
N ASN A 88 70.65 13.83 19.58
CA ASN A 88 71.74 13.57 18.64
C ASN A 88 71.13 13.15 17.29
N SER A 89 71.64 13.69 16.18
CA SER A 89 71.14 13.42 14.81
C SER A 89 69.67 13.83 14.55
N ASN A 90 69.24 14.99 15.05
CA ASN A 90 67.91 15.58 14.78
C ASN A 90 66.69 14.72 15.22
N ARG A 91 66.79 13.93 16.30
CA ARG A 91 65.64 13.18 16.84
C ARG A 91 65.63 13.21 18.37
N TRP A 92 64.45 13.42 18.94
CA TRP A 92 64.14 12.96 20.29
C TRP A 92 63.75 11.48 20.21
N THR A 93 64.18 10.66 21.17
CA THR A 93 63.81 9.24 21.21
C THR A 93 62.34 9.04 21.53
N GLU A 94 61.79 9.81 22.49
CA GLU A 94 60.37 9.91 22.83
C GLU A 94 60.09 11.31 23.42
N GLY A 95 58.90 11.86 23.20
CA GLY A 95 58.46 13.10 23.88
C GLY A 95 58.17 12.85 25.36
N ASN A 96 58.20 13.90 26.19
CA ASN A 96 57.86 13.80 27.61
C ASN A 96 56.65 14.68 27.96
N PRO A 97 55.43 14.13 28.02
CA PRO A 97 54.21 14.90 28.29
C PRO A 97 54.13 15.43 29.73
N ASN A 98 55.03 15.00 30.63
CA ASN A 98 55.05 15.45 32.03
C ASN A 98 55.63 16.86 32.21
N ILE A 99 56.18 17.47 31.16
CA ILE A 99 56.66 18.86 31.20
C ILE A 99 55.48 19.78 30.88
N GLN A 100 55.14 20.70 31.78
CA GLN A 100 54.13 21.73 31.54
C GLN A 100 54.79 23.11 31.45
N ILE A 101 54.41 23.88 30.43
CA ILE A 101 55.04 25.17 30.12
C ILE A 101 53.98 26.27 30.11
N PHE A 102 54.09 27.19 31.06
CA PHE A 102 53.23 28.35 31.19
C PHE A 102 53.98 29.61 30.72
N ASP A 103 54.07 29.82 29.40
CA ASP A 103 54.70 31.00 28.80
C ASP A 103 53.70 31.88 28.04
N THR A 104 54.19 32.90 27.34
CA THR A 104 53.36 33.81 26.53
C THR A 104 52.57 33.07 25.45
N GLN A 105 53.08 31.97 24.89
CA GLN A 105 52.35 31.17 23.90
C GLN A 105 51.15 30.48 24.57
N PHE A 106 51.34 29.87 25.74
CA PHE A 106 50.25 29.28 26.51
C PHE A 106 49.16 30.32 26.84
N ILE A 107 49.55 31.53 27.24
CA ILE A 107 48.61 32.62 27.53
C ILE A 107 47.84 33.03 26.26
N THR A 108 48.54 33.16 25.14
CA THR A 108 47.94 33.59 23.86
C THR A 108 46.90 32.58 23.35
N GLU A 109 47.21 31.29 23.45
CA GLU A 109 46.38 30.20 22.94
C GLU A 109 45.20 29.87 23.86
N ASN A 110 45.32 30.12 25.16
CA ASN A 110 44.39 29.57 26.15
C ASN A 110 43.77 30.60 27.09
N VAL A 111 44.26 31.84 27.14
CA VAL A 111 43.76 32.84 28.10
C VAL A 111 43.26 34.08 27.37
N PHE A 112 44.14 34.83 26.68
CA PHE A 112 43.78 36.02 25.91
C PHE A 112 44.84 36.30 24.85
N GLN A 113 44.44 36.90 23.73
CA GLN A 113 45.34 37.32 22.66
C GLN A 113 45.35 38.86 22.60
N GLY A 114 46.48 39.48 22.93
CA GLY A 114 46.57 40.94 23.02
C GLY A 114 45.75 41.49 24.19
N GLU A 115 44.69 42.24 23.90
CA GLU A 115 43.73 42.76 24.90
C GLU A 115 42.36 42.07 24.84
N GLU A 116 42.18 41.03 24.01
CA GLU A 116 40.88 40.38 23.78
C GLU A 116 40.87 38.87 24.14
N ILE A 117 39.73 38.40 24.65
CA ILE A 117 39.44 36.98 24.86
C ILE A 117 38.59 36.50 23.68
N THR A 118 39.15 35.62 22.84
CA THR A 118 38.45 35.07 21.68
C THR A 118 37.61 33.84 22.05
N PHE A 119 36.67 33.46 21.18
CA PHE A 119 35.88 32.22 21.33
C PHE A 119 36.79 30.98 21.35
N ASP A 120 37.84 30.95 20.52
CA ASP A 120 38.79 29.86 20.48
C ASP A 120 39.57 29.73 21.79
N ASN A 121 39.93 30.86 22.42
CA ASN A 121 40.57 30.86 23.74
C ASN A 121 39.65 30.27 24.82
N GLN A 122 38.37 30.63 24.82
CA GLN A 122 37.39 30.07 25.76
C GLN A 122 37.20 28.56 25.55
N LYS A 123 37.16 28.12 24.30
CA LYS A 123 37.05 26.71 23.94
C LYS A 123 38.29 25.91 24.37
N SER A 124 39.48 26.44 24.10
CA SER A 124 40.75 25.81 24.47
C SER A 124 40.92 25.75 25.99
N LEU A 125 40.60 26.84 26.70
CA LEU A 125 40.63 26.89 28.16
C LEU A 125 39.68 25.86 28.78
N ASN A 126 38.47 25.73 28.25
CA ASN A 126 37.52 24.71 28.72
C ASN A 126 38.07 23.29 28.51
N GLN A 127 38.73 23.00 27.39
CA GLN A 127 39.37 21.70 27.17
C GLN A 127 40.49 21.43 28.17
N ILE A 128 41.31 22.44 28.48
CA ILE A 128 42.38 22.33 29.49
C ILE A 128 41.81 22.08 30.88
N ILE A 129 40.73 22.78 31.26
CA ILE A 129 40.13 22.66 32.58
C ILE A 129 39.47 21.29 32.74
N ILE A 130 38.69 20.84 31.76
CA ILE A 130 37.95 19.58 31.84
C ILE A 130 38.90 18.37 31.70
N GLY A 131 40.04 18.53 31.00
CA GLY A 131 41.10 17.52 30.90
C GLY A 131 40.81 16.40 29.90
N GLU A 132 41.66 15.35 29.91
CA GLU A 132 41.65 14.27 28.91
C GLU A 132 40.28 13.58 28.77
N LYS A 133 39.62 13.27 29.90
CA LYS A 133 38.28 12.66 29.90
C LYS A 133 37.21 13.55 29.27
N GLY A 134 37.32 14.88 29.41
CA GLY A 134 36.41 15.83 28.77
C GLY A 134 36.58 15.89 27.26
N ILE A 135 37.85 15.84 26.82
CA ILE A 135 38.20 15.80 25.40
C ILE A 135 37.67 14.51 24.76
N GLU A 136 37.83 13.36 25.44
CA GLU A 136 37.30 12.06 24.99
C GLU A 136 35.77 12.09 24.86
N LEU A 137 35.05 12.53 25.91
CA LEU A 137 33.58 12.65 25.86
C LEU A 137 33.09 13.58 24.76
N ASN A 138 33.78 14.70 24.52
CA ASN A 138 33.44 15.62 23.45
C ASN A 138 33.72 15.01 22.06
N SER A 139 34.78 14.20 21.92
CA SER A 139 35.07 13.44 20.71
C SER A 139 33.96 12.43 20.41
N ASP A 140 33.54 11.64 21.41
CA ASP A 140 32.43 10.68 21.30
C ASP A 140 31.13 11.36 20.86
N ILE A 141 30.82 12.53 21.43
CA ILE A 141 29.62 13.33 21.07
C ILE A 141 29.70 13.78 19.61
N GLN A 142 30.86 14.23 19.15
CA GLN A 142 31.06 14.66 17.76
C GLN A 142 30.96 13.49 16.78
N GLU A 143 31.50 12.33 17.13
CA GLU A 143 31.36 11.11 16.33
C GLU A 143 29.89 10.69 16.21
N LEU A 144 29.16 10.61 17.34
CA LEU A 144 27.72 10.32 17.34
C LEU A 144 26.92 11.36 16.54
N GLN A 145 27.29 12.63 16.61
CA GLN A 145 26.65 13.68 15.81
C GLN A 145 26.87 13.48 14.31
N LYS A 146 28.08 13.09 13.90
CA LYS A 146 28.39 12.77 12.50
C LYS A 146 27.56 11.57 12.01
N GLU A 147 27.50 10.50 12.80
CA GLU A 147 26.70 9.33 12.47
C GLU A 147 25.20 9.62 12.37
N LEU A 148 24.66 10.50 13.23
CA LEU A 148 23.26 10.95 13.15
C LEU A 148 22.98 11.76 11.87
N ASN A 149 23.93 12.59 11.44
CA ASN A 149 23.83 13.31 10.18
C ASN A 149 23.82 12.34 8.99
N GLU A 150 24.68 11.32 9.00
CA GLU A 150 24.72 10.26 7.99
C GLU A 150 23.40 9.48 7.93
N LEU A 151 22.83 9.11 9.09
CA LEU A 151 21.51 8.46 9.14
C LEU A 151 20.38 9.35 8.63
N THR A 152 20.43 10.65 8.91
CA THR A 152 19.45 11.62 8.39
C THR A 152 19.52 11.72 6.87
N GLU A 153 20.73 11.73 6.32
CA GLU A 153 20.95 11.70 4.87
C GLU A 153 20.47 10.39 4.23
N ASN A 154 20.73 9.25 4.87
CA ASN A 154 20.24 7.95 4.42
C ASN A 154 18.71 7.89 4.45
N LYS A 155 18.08 8.40 5.53
CA LYS A 155 16.61 8.51 5.63
C LYS A 155 16.03 9.37 4.49
N ARG A 156 16.69 10.50 4.17
CA ARG A 156 16.28 11.37 3.06
C ARG A 156 16.40 10.67 1.71
N LYS A 157 17.51 9.97 1.45
CA LYS A 157 17.71 9.19 0.22
C LYS A 157 16.66 8.08 0.08
N LEU A 158 16.38 7.35 1.17
CA LEU A 158 15.38 6.29 1.19
C LEU A 158 13.98 6.84 0.94
N THR A 159 13.61 7.97 1.57
CA THR A 159 12.33 8.64 1.34
C THR A 159 12.19 9.13 -0.11
N ASN A 160 13.26 9.67 -0.69
CA ASN A 160 13.26 10.06 -2.11
C ASN A 160 13.14 8.86 -3.04
N ASN A 161 13.77 7.73 -2.72
CA ASN A 161 13.64 6.49 -3.48
C ASN A 161 12.20 5.94 -3.39
N PHE A 162 11.62 5.93 -2.19
CA PHE A 162 10.23 5.56 -1.95
C PHE A 162 9.27 6.41 -2.81
N ASN A 163 9.40 7.74 -2.78
CA ASN A 163 8.56 8.65 -3.56
C ASN A 163 8.72 8.49 -5.09
N LYS A 164 9.87 7.98 -5.56
CA LYS A 164 10.09 7.67 -6.99
C LYS A 164 9.40 6.38 -7.40
N LEU A 165 9.43 5.37 -6.53
CA LEU A 165 8.81 4.06 -6.77
C LEU A 165 7.30 4.09 -6.57
N LEU A 166 6.81 5.00 -5.73
CA LEU A 166 5.40 5.20 -5.42
C LEU A 166 5.03 6.68 -5.61
N PRO A 167 4.80 7.12 -6.86
CA PRO A 167 4.48 8.51 -7.15
C PRO A 167 3.14 8.91 -6.55
N SER A 168 3.05 10.15 -6.04
CA SER A 168 1.80 10.68 -5.47
C SER A 168 0.69 10.87 -6.50
N SER A 169 1.01 10.91 -7.79
CA SER A 169 0.03 10.92 -8.88
C SER A 169 -0.83 9.66 -8.91
N ASP A 170 -0.26 8.53 -8.50
CA ASP A 170 -0.86 7.22 -8.72
C ASP A 170 -1.56 6.72 -7.45
N TYR A 171 -1.06 7.08 -6.26
CA TYR A 171 -1.52 6.54 -4.98
C TYR A 171 -1.81 7.61 -3.91
N GLY A 172 -1.77 8.89 -4.27
CA GLY A 172 -1.97 10.00 -3.33
C GLY A 172 -0.77 10.27 -2.42
N ASN A 173 -0.92 11.26 -1.53
CA ASN A 173 0.15 11.68 -0.62
C ASN A 173 0.22 10.75 0.61
N ILE A 174 0.86 9.58 0.47
CA ILE A 174 1.20 8.69 1.58
C ILE A 174 2.66 8.88 2.01
N THR A 175 2.91 8.94 3.32
CA THR A 175 4.28 9.00 3.86
C THR A 175 4.85 7.60 4.04
N ILE A 176 6.18 7.46 3.98
CA ILE A 176 6.85 6.17 4.19
C ILE A 176 6.50 5.55 5.56
N GLU A 177 6.33 6.37 6.60
CA GLU A 177 5.89 5.92 7.93
C GLU A 177 4.51 5.26 7.87
N LYS A 178 3.54 5.92 7.23
CA LYS A 178 2.17 5.40 7.10
C LYS A 178 2.13 4.16 6.23
N PHE A 179 2.89 4.15 5.14
CA PHE A 179 2.98 3.03 4.23
C PHE A 179 3.56 1.78 4.91
N CYS A 180 4.65 1.93 5.68
CA CYS A 180 5.26 0.79 6.36
C CYS A 180 4.40 0.20 7.48
N ALA A 181 3.48 0.99 8.06
CA ALA A 181 2.51 0.57 9.06
C ALA A 181 1.27 -0.15 8.50
N ILE A 182 1.12 -0.25 7.16
CA ILE A 182 0.01 -0.96 6.53
C ILE A 182 0.11 -2.47 6.86
N PRO A 183 -0.97 -3.12 7.36
CA PRO A 183 -0.96 -4.54 7.69
C PRO A 183 -0.90 -5.42 6.43
N GLU A 184 -0.20 -6.56 6.53
CA GLU A 184 -0.23 -7.58 5.49
C GLU A 184 -1.59 -8.29 5.51
N THR A 185 -2.27 -8.33 4.37
CA THR A 185 -3.58 -8.95 4.21
C THR A 185 -3.51 -9.97 3.07
N ASP A 186 -4.18 -11.11 3.24
CA ASP A 186 -4.22 -12.17 2.24
C ASP A 186 -5.29 -11.90 1.16
N ASN A 187 -5.17 -12.59 0.02
CA ASN A 187 -6.14 -12.59 -1.08
C ASN A 187 -6.43 -11.21 -1.70
N LEU A 188 -5.46 -10.29 -1.67
CA LEU A 188 -5.60 -8.94 -2.22
C LEU A 188 -6.01 -8.93 -3.70
N ASP A 189 -5.47 -9.83 -4.52
CA ASP A 189 -5.81 -9.92 -5.94
C ASP A 189 -7.31 -10.21 -6.16
N TYR A 190 -7.88 -11.09 -5.34
CA TYR A 190 -9.31 -11.39 -5.39
C TYR A 190 -10.15 -10.19 -4.94
N GLN A 191 -9.75 -9.53 -3.84
CA GLN A 191 -10.46 -8.35 -3.32
C GLN A 191 -10.44 -7.18 -4.32
N ILE A 192 -9.28 -6.90 -4.92
CA ILE A 192 -9.13 -5.87 -5.95
C ILE A 192 -10.00 -6.21 -7.17
N LYS A 193 -9.99 -7.47 -7.63
CA LYS A 193 -10.81 -7.90 -8.76
C LYS A 193 -12.30 -7.71 -8.47
N ALA A 194 -12.79 -8.17 -7.32
CA ALA A 194 -14.19 -8.03 -6.92
C ALA A 194 -14.64 -6.56 -6.86
N LYS A 195 -13.79 -5.67 -6.31
CA LYS A 195 -14.06 -4.23 -6.26
C LYS A 195 -14.02 -3.57 -7.65
N LYS A 196 -13.13 -4.00 -8.54
CA LYS A 196 -13.10 -3.51 -9.94
C LYS A 196 -14.35 -3.93 -10.71
N GLU A 197 -14.83 -5.15 -10.52
CA GLU A 197 -16.10 -5.61 -11.08
C GLU A 197 -17.29 -4.81 -10.51
N GLU A 198 -17.27 -4.51 -9.21
CA GLU A 198 -18.26 -3.63 -8.56
C GLU A 198 -18.28 -2.23 -9.19
N LEU A 199 -17.11 -1.64 -9.39
CA LEU A 199 -16.97 -0.34 -10.04
C LEU A 199 -17.48 -0.35 -11.49
N GLN A 200 -17.18 -1.41 -12.26
CA GLN A 200 -17.69 -1.54 -13.63
C GLN A 200 -19.22 -1.65 -13.67
N ARG A 201 -19.83 -2.38 -12.74
CA ARG A 201 -21.30 -2.45 -12.61
C ARG A 201 -21.89 -1.07 -12.33
N LEU A 202 -21.30 -0.29 -11.42
CA LEU A 202 -21.77 1.06 -11.12
C LEU A 202 -21.63 2.02 -12.30
N LYS A 203 -20.50 1.97 -13.03
CA LYS A 203 -20.29 2.79 -14.23
C LYS A 203 -21.32 2.50 -15.32
N ASN A 204 -21.69 1.23 -15.49
CA ASN A 204 -22.61 0.79 -16.52
C ASN A 204 -24.05 0.58 -16.00
N LYS A 205 -24.39 1.11 -14.82
CA LYS A 205 -25.67 0.86 -14.13
C LYS A 205 -26.88 1.02 -15.05
N GLU A 206 -26.98 2.14 -15.76
CA GLU A 206 -28.13 2.42 -16.64
C GLU A 206 -28.24 1.42 -17.79
N VAL A 207 -27.12 1.09 -18.43
CA VAL A 207 -27.06 0.14 -19.54
C VAL A 207 -27.46 -1.26 -19.05
N ILE A 208 -26.87 -1.72 -17.95
CA ILE A 208 -27.16 -3.06 -17.38
C ILE A 208 -28.63 -3.15 -16.98
N THR A 209 -29.11 -2.17 -16.21
CA THR A 209 -30.49 -2.17 -15.72
C THR A 209 -31.48 -2.16 -16.88
N THR A 210 -31.22 -1.37 -17.93
CA THR A 210 -32.08 -1.30 -19.12
C THR A 210 -32.10 -2.64 -19.86
N THR A 211 -30.93 -3.27 -20.07
CA THR A 211 -30.83 -4.56 -20.77
C THR A 211 -31.53 -5.67 -20.00
N ILE A 212 -31.26 -5.82 -18.70
CA ILE A 212 -31.88 -6.86 -17.87
C ILE A 212 -33.40 -6.64 -17.75
N ARG A 213 -33.87 -5.39 -17.64
CA ARG A 213 -35.31 -5.09 -17.65
C ARG A 213 -36.00 -5.40 -18.97
N LYS A 214 -35.30 -5.33 -20.11
CA LYS A 214 -35.86 -5.78 -21.40
C LYS A 214 -36.13 -7.28 -21.39
N HIS A 215 -35.19 -8.08 -20.87
CA HIS A 215 -35.39 -9.53 -20.69
C HIS A 215 -36.56 -9.81 -19.73
N LEU A 216 -36.59 -9.12 -18.58
CA LEU A 216 -37.69 -9.22 -17.62
C LEU A 216 -39.05 -8.90 -18.26
N SER A 217 -39.14 -7.82 -19.05
CA SER A 217 -40.36 -7.45 -19.77
C SER A 217 -40.80 -8.52 -20.77
N PHE A 218 -39.85 -9.20 -21.43
CA PHE A 218 -40.15 -10.32 -22.32
C PHE A 218 -40.78 -11.48 -21.54
N PHE A 219 -40.16 -11.92 -20.44
CA PHE A 219 -40.69 -13.03 -19.63
C PHE A 219 -42.03 -12.69 -18.98
N ASN A 220 -42.18 -11.47 -18.45
CA ASN A 220 -43.46 -10.98 -17.94
C ASN A 220 -44.56 -10.99 -19.00
N SER A 221 -44.22 -10.75 -20.27
CA SER A 221 -45.21 -10.84 -21.35
C SER A 221 -45.78 -12.25 -21.52
N LEU A 222 -45.07 -13.30 -21.09
CA LEU A 222 -45.54 -14.70 -21.16
C LEU A 222 -46.33 -15.12 -19.91
N THR A 223 -46.36 -14.30 -18.87
CA THR A 223 -47.19 -14.53 -17.68
C THR A 223 -48.64 -14.13 -17.92
N GLY A 224 -49.56 -14.69 -17.13
CA GLY A 224 -51.00 -14.35 -17.19
C GLY A 224 -51.70 -14.82 -18.48
N LEU A 225 -51.09 -15.74 -19.23
CA LEU A 225 -51.66 -16.31 -20.44
C LEU A 225 -52.65 -17.47 -20.19
N ASP A 226 -52.89 -17.84 -18.92
CA ASP A 226 -53.73 -18.99 -18.54
C ASP A 226 -53.35 -20.27 -19.32
N ILE A 227 -52.05 -20.50 -19.55
CA ILE A 227 -51.53 -21.52 -20.47
C ILE A 227 -52.09 -22.90 -20.12
N ASN A 228 -51.92 -23.33 -18.87
CA ASN A 228 -52.34 -24.67 -18.45
C ASN A 228 -53.86 -24.82 -18.50
N LYS A 229 -54.59 -23.76 -18.11
CA LYS A 229 -56.04 -23.70 -18.14
C LYS A 229 -56.59 -23.79 -19.57
N ILE A 230 -55.99 -23.11 -20.54
CA ILE A 230 -56.38 -23.18 -21.95
C ILE A 230 -56.15 -24.60 -22.51
N LEU A 231 -54.99 -25.19 -22.24
CA LEU A 231 -54.68 -26.54 -22.74
C LEU A 231 -55.57 -27.63 -22.12
N THR A 232 -55.90 -27.51 -20.83
CA THR A 232 -56.75 -28.46 -20.10
C THR A 232 -58.25 -28.22 -20.26
N SER A 233 -58.65 -27.08 -20.83
CA SER A 233 -60.05 -26.76 -21.11
C SER A 233 -60.70 -27.84 -21.99
N ARG A 234 -61.90 -28.27 -21.58
CA ARG A 234 -62.70 -29.28 -22.26
C ARG A 234 -63.98 -28.66 -22.80
N ILE A 235 -64.41 -29.13 -23.95
CA ILE A 235 -65.68 -28.73 -24.56
C ILE A 235 -66.72 -29.75 -24.13
N ASN A 236 -67.78 -29.30 -23.45
CA ASN A 236 -68.88 -30.15 -22.98
C ASN A 236 -69.90 -30.41 -24.09
N PHE A 237 -69.42 -30.96 -25.21
CA PHE A 237 -70.25 -31.40 -26.33
C PHE A 237 -69.68 -32.69 -26.88
N ASN A 238 -70.52 -33.72 -27.08
CA ASN A 238 -70.07 -35.00 -27.63
C ASN A 238 -69.94 -34.89 -29.16
N PRO A 239 -68.73 -34.93 -29.74
CA PRO A 239 -68.54 -34.79 -31.17
C PRO A 239 -68.76 -36.10 -31.94
N GLU A 240 -69.34 -37.15 -31.35
CA GLU A 240 -69.47 -38.49 -31.96
C GLU A 240 -70.04 -38.46 -33.38
N GLU A 241 -71.16 -37.75 -33.62
CA GLU A 241 -71.76 -37.66 -34.96
C GLU A 241 -70.85 -36.91 -35.95
N ILE A 242 -70.18 -35.86 -35.48
CA ILE A 242 -69.26 -35.04 -36.29
C ILE A 242 -68.00 -35.83 -36.64
N ASN A 243 -67.43 -36.53 -35.66
CA ASN A 243 -66.25 -37.36 -35.82
C ASN A 243 -66.57 -38.58 -36.70
N HIS A 244 -67.76 -39.17 -36.57
CA HIS A 244 -68.22 -40.22 -37.47
C HIS A 244 -68.30 -39.72 -38.91
N HIS A 245 -68.90 -38.55 -39.14
CA HIS A 245 -68.96 -37.91 -40.45
C HIS A 245 -67.56 -37.66 -41.04
N ILE A 246 -66.65 -37.07 -40.26
CA ILE A 246 -65.26 -36.82 -40.67
C ILE A 246 -64.57 -38.14 -41.02
N SER A 247 -64.67 -39.15 -40.15
CA SER A 247 -63.98 -40.44 -40.35
C SER A 247 -64.44 -41.20 -41.60
N THR A 248 -65.69 -40.99 -42.00
CA THR A 248 -66.33 -41.67 -43.13
C THR A 248 -66.06 -40.95 -44.45
N HIS A 249 -66.05 -39.62 -44.44
CA HIS A 249 -66.09 -38.82 -45.67
C HIS A 249 -64.80 -38.05 -45.96
N TRP A 250 -63.92 -37.83 -44.98
CA TRP A 250 -62.72 -37.01 -45.18
C TRP A 250 -61.52 -37.86 -45.57
N LYS A 251 -60.80 -37.41 -46.60
CA LYS A 251 -59.54 -38.04 -47.03
C LYS A 251 -58.46 -37.94 -45.94
N ASN A 252 -58.34 -36.77 -45.31
CA ASN A 252 -57.45 -36.53 -44.18
C ASN A 252 -58.30 -36.31 -42.92
N LYS A 253 -58.27 -37.27 -42.00
CA LYS A 253 -59.05 -37.24 -40.76
C LYS A 253 -58.53 -36.21 -39.76
N ASP A 254 -57.27 -35.80 -39.91
CA ASP A 254 -56.58 -34.82 -39.05
C ASP A 254 -56.64 -33.39 -39.63
N ALA A 255 -57.39 -33.19 -40.72
CA ALA A 255 -57.58 -31.85 -41.28
C ALA A 255 -58.38 -30.96 -40.32
N SER A 256 -58.10 -29.66 -40.33
CA SER A 256 -58.84 -28.70 -39.49
C SER A 256 -60.34 -28.74 -39.77
N LYS A 257 -61.13 -28.73 -38.69
CA LYS A 257 -62.60 -28.64 -38.72
C LYS A 257 -63.11 -27.26 -39.22
N ASP A 258 -62.21 -26.33 -39.53
CA ASP A 258 -62.53 -25.01 -40.09
C ASP A 258 -63.33 -25.09 -41.40
N PHE A 259 -63.16 -26.15 -42.18
CA PHE A 259 -63.95 -26.37 -43.41
C PHE A 259 -65.45 -26.51 -43.10
N LEU A 260 -65.83 -27.28 -42.08
CA LEU A 260 -67.23 -27.43 -41.67
C LEU A 260 -67.79 -26.11 -41.16
N ARG A 261 -67.00 -25.37 -40.37
CA ARG A 261 -67.38 -24.04 -39.87
C ARG A 261 -67.62 -23.06 -41.02
N GLN A 262 -66.68 -22.96 -41.96
CA GLN A 262 -66.83 -22.08 -43.13
C GLN A 262 -68.00 -22.52 -44.01
N GLY A 263 -68.22 -23.83 -44.17
CA GLY A 263 -69.38 -24.36 -44.87
C GLY A 263 -70.71 -23.95 -44.22
N LEU A 264 -70.79 -23.98 -42.89
CA LEU A 264 -71.95 -23.48 -42.15
C LEU A 264 -72.16 -21.98 -42.33
N ASP A 265 -71.10 -21.19 -42.20
CA ASP A 265 -71.17 -19.72 -42.35
C ASP A 265 -71.61 -19.31 -43.77
N LEU A 266 -71.31 -20.13 -44.79
CA LEU A 266 -71.69 -19.92 -46.19
C LEU A 266 -73.05 -20.54 -46.55
N THR A 267 -73.69 -21.28 -45.65
CA THR A 267 -75.00 -21.88 -45.89
C THR A 267 -76.09 -20.81 -45.75
N LYS A 268 -77.03 -20.76 -46.71
CA LYS A 268 -78.16 -19.81 -46.69
C LYS A 268 -79.07 -20.05 -45.47
N GLU A 269 -79.69 -18.98 -44.98
CA GLU A 269 -80.63 -19.03 -43.83
C GLU A 269 -81.80 -19.98 -44.06
N GLU A 270 -82.27 -20.10 -45.30
CA GLU A 270 -83.38 -20.97 -45.71
C GLU A 270 -83.04 -22.47 -45.60
N LYS A 271 -81.73 -22.82 -45.57
CA LYS A 271 -81.19 -24.20 -45.49
C LYS A 271 -81.83 -25.19 -46.50
N GLU A 272 -82.24 -24.72 -47.68
CA GLU A 272 -82.90 -25.58 -48.70
C GLU A 272 -81.91 -26.44 -49.50
N SER A 273 -80.69 -25.93 -49.76
CA SER A 273 -79.70 -26.59 -50.62
C SER A 273 -78.30 -26.59 -50.03
N CYS A 274 -77.53 -27.67 -50.22
CA CYS A 274 -76.15 -27.80 -49.76
C CYS A 274 -75.21 -26.81 -50.47
N VAL A 275 -74.40 -26.08 -49.71
CA VAL A 275 -73.44 -25.07 -50.21
C VAL A 275 -72.35 -25.65 -51.13
N PHE A 276 -72.07 -26.96 -51.03
CA PHE A 276 -71.01 -27.60 -51.82
C PHE A 276 -71.52 -28.29 -53.08
N CYS A 277 -72.56 -29.13 -52.98
CA CYS A 277 -73.05 -29.95 -54.10
C CYS A 277 -74.36 -29.47 -54.72
N GLY A 278 -75.03 -28.46 -54.14
CA GLY A 278 -76.30 -27.92 -54.63
C GLY A 278 -77.52 -28.84 -54.49
N GLN A 279 -77.39 -30.00 -53.83
CA GLN A 279 -78.50 -30.91 -53.57
C GLN A 279 -79.42 -30.37 -52.47
N ASN A 280 -80.73 -30.67 -52.57
CA ASN A 280 -81.69 -30.29 -51.55
C ASN A 280 -81.40 -31.01 -50.22
N LEU A 281 -81.49 -30.27 -49.11
CA LEU A 281 -81.25 -30.76 -47.75
C LEU A 281 -82.56 -31.35 -47.20
N ASN A 282 -82.57 -32.64 -46.86
CA ASN A 282 -83.71 -33.27 -46.21
C ASN A 282 -83.53 -33.25 -44.67
N ALA A 283 -84.49 -33.81 -43.94
CA ALA A 283 -84.51 -33.82 -42.48
C ALA A 283 -83.20 -34.35 -41.84
N LYS A 284 -82.56 -35.35 -42.45
CA LYS A 284 -81.30 -35.93 -41.95
C LYS A 284 -80.12 -34.96 -42.13
N GLU A 285 -80.00 -34.31 -43.28
CA GLU A 285 -78.93 -33.34 -43.52
C GLU A 285 -79.12 -32.08 -42.68
N LEU A 286 -80.35 -31.64 -42.47
CA LEU A 286 -80.70 -30.51 -41.58
C LEU A 286 -80.30 -30.79 -40.13
N SER A 287 -80.61 -32.00 -39.61
CA SER A 287 -80.21 -32.41 -38.26
C SER A 287 -78.69 -32.39 -38.09
N LEU A 288 -77.90 -32.83 -39.09
CA LEU A 288 -76.44 -32.78 -39.02
C LEU A 288 -75.92 -31.34 -39.03
N LEU A 289 -76.53 -30.44 -39.81
CA LEU A 289 -76.19 -29.01 -39.79
C LEU A 289 -76.50 -28.36 -38.46
N GLU A 290 -77.61 -28.71 -37.80
CA GLU A 290 -77.94 -28.28 -36.44
C GLU A 290 -76.91 -28.77 -35.42
N THR A 291 -76.48 -30.04 -35.51
CA THR A 291 -75.39 -30.59 -34.68
C THR A 291 -74.10 -29.80 -34.87
N TYR A 292 -73.73 -29.45 -36.11
CA TYR A 292 -72.57 -28.59 -36.36
C TYR A 292 -72.77 -27.17 -35.81
N GLU A 293 -73.95 -26.58 -35.96
CA GLU A 293 -74.25 -25.24 -35.49
C GLU A 293 -74.15 -25.16 -33.95
N GLN A 294 -74.64 -26.18 -33.24
CA GLN A 294 -74.48 -26.32 -31.79
C GLN A 294 -73.01 -26.52 -31.39
N PHE A 295 -72.26 -27.31 -32.15
CA PHE A 295 -70.85 -27.58 -31.89
C PHE A 295 -69.95 -26.36 -32.09
N PHE A 296 -70.14 -25.59 -33.15
CA PHE A 296 -69.27 -24.45 -33.48
C PHE A 296 -69.69 -23.14 -32.80
N LYS A 297 -70.86 -23.08 -32.14
CA LYS A 297 -71.29 -21.93 -31.34
C LYS A 297 -70.71 -21.98 -29.91
N GLY A 298 -70.55 -20.82 -29.29
CA GLY A 298 -70.22 -20.69 -27.86
C GLY A 298 -68.79 -21.14 -27.51
N GLU A 299 -68.68 -22.16 -26.65
CA GLU A 299 -67.43 -22.60 -25.99
C GLU A 299 -66.35 -23.04 -26.97
N TYR A 300 -66.71 -23.73 -28.06
CA TYR A 300 -65.76 -24.18 -29.08
C TYR A 300 -65.06 -23.00 -29.74
N GLN A 301 -65.82 -22.00 -30.20
CA GLN A 301 -65.26 -20.83 -30.88
C GLN A 301 -64.40 -19.99 -29.93
N PHE A 302 -64.82 -19.88 -28.67
CA PHE A 302 -64.06 -19.19 -27.64
C PHE A 302 -62.70 -19.86 -27.40
N LEU A 303 -62.69 -21.18 -27.17
CA LEU A 303 -61.46 -21.94 -26.96
C LEU A 303 -60.57 -21.92 -28.21
N GLN A 304 -61.14 -22.05 -29.41
CA GLN A 304 -60.40 -21.96 -30.67
C GLN A 304 -59.63 -20.64 -30.80
N ARG A 305 -60.28 -19.52 -30.47
CA ARG A 305 -59.66 -18.19 -30.49
C ARG A 305 -58.55 -18.08 -29.45
N GLN A 306 -58.78 -18.55 -28.23
CA GLN A 306 -57.77 -18.52 -27.16
C GLN A 306 -56.53 -19.35 -27.51
N VAL A 307 -56.72 -20.56 -28.02
CA VAL A 307 -55.64 -21.45 -28.47
C VAL A 307 -54.86 -20.79 -29.62
N GLN A 308 -55.54 -20.24 -30.62
CA GLN A 308 -54.89 -19.58 -31.75
C GLN A 308 -54.08 -18.35 -31.33
N GLN A 309 -54.64 -17.49 -30.47
CA GLN A 309 -53.96 -16.28 -29.99
C GLN A 309 -52.72 -16.64 -29.16
N THR A 310 -52.86 -17.59 -28.23
CA THR A 310 -51.76 -18.03 -27.37
C THR A 310 -50.67 -18.70 -28.18
N LYS A 311 -51.03 -19.61 -29.10
CA LYS A 311 -50.09 -20.24 -30.03
C LYS A 311 -49.29 -19.22 -30.83
N ARG A 312 -49.95 -18.24 -31.46
CA ARG A 312 -49.25 -17.18 -32.22
C ARG A 312 -48.22 -16.44 -31.37
N LYS A 313 -48.56 -16.15 -30.12
CA LYS A 313 -47.66 -15.50 -29.17
C LYS A 313 -46.46 -16.39 -28.83
N LEU A 314 -46.68 -17.67 -28.52
CA LEU A 314 -45.62 -18.65 -28.24
C LEU A 314 -44.72 -18.90 -29.46
N ASP A 315 -45.29 -18.94 -30.66
CA ASP A 315 -44.54 -19.13 -31.91
C ASP A 315 -43.63 -17.94 -32.21
N SER A 316 -44.11 -16.72 -31.97
CA SER A 316 -43.33 -15.48 -32.14
C SER A 316 -42.30 -15.22 -31.04
N ALA A 317 -42.38 -15.95 -29.92
CA ALA A 317 -41.51 -15.74 -28.78
C ALA A 317 -40.18 -16.48 -28.96
N ASN A 318 -39.10 -15.71 -29.08
CA ASN A 318 -37.73 -16.22 -29.15
C ASN A 318 -37.20 -16.59 -27.75
N PHE A 319 -37.87 -17.54 -27.08
CA PHE A 319 -37.64 -17.87 -25.66
C PHE A 319 -36.22 -18.36 -25.39
N GLU A 320 -35.76 -19.39 -26.10
CA GLU A 320 -34.42 -19.96 -25.95
C GLU A 320 -33.32 -18.90 -26.16
N ASN A 321 -33.43 -18.10 -27.23
CA ASN A 321 -32.48 -17.03 -27.49
C ASN A 321 -32.48 -15.98 -26.37
N THR A 322 -33.65 -15.63 -25.81
CA THR A 322 -33.73 -14.67 -24.71
C THR A 322 -33.11 -15.22 -23.42
N ILE A 323 -33.29 -16.51 -23.14
CA ILE A 323 -32.59 -17.20 -22.02
C ILE A 323 -31.07 -17.16 -22.23
N ASN A 324 -30.59 -17.46 -23.44
CA ASN A 324 -29.16 -17.45 -23.75
C ASN A 324 -28.56 -16.04 -23.64
N LEU A 325 -29.27 -15.01 -24.11
CA LEU A 325 -28.87 -13.62 -23.94
C LEU A 325 -28.85 -13.19 -22.46
N LEU A 326 -29.86 -13.59 -21.69
CA LEU A 326 -29.90 -13.33 -20.25
C LEU A 326 -28.68 -13.95 -19.54
N LYS A 327 -28.35 -15.21 -19.83
CA LYS A 327 -27.17 -15.89 -19.29
C LYS A 327 -25.89 -15.16 -19.66
N ALA A 328 -25.73 -14.79 -20.93
CA ALA A 328 -24.57 -14.05 -21.40
C ALA A 328 -24.44 -12.68 -20.72
N ASP A 329 -25.55 -11.97 -20.52
CA ASP A 329 -25.54 -10.69 -19.80
C ASP A 329 -25.23 -10.87 -18.31
N PHE A 330 -25.73 -11.92 -17.66
CA PHE A 330 -25.36 -12.24 -16.27
C PHE A 330 -23.86 -12.51 -16.13
N GLU A 331 -23.27 -13.30 -17.01
CA GLU A 331 -21.83 -13.58 -17.00
C GLU A 331 -21.01 -12.31 -17.31
N LYS A 332 -21.36 -11.59 -18.38
CA LYS A 332 -20.68 -10.37 -18.84
C LYS A 332 -20.62 -9.29 -17.77
N TYR A 333 -21.69 -9.13 -17.00
CA TYR A 333 -21.79 -8.12 -15.95
C TYR A 333 -21.49 -8.67 -14.54
N SER A 334 -21.04 -9.92 -14.45
CA SER A 334 -20.73 -10.61 -13.19
C SER A 334 -21.89 -10.51 -12.18
N LEU A 335 -23.10 -10.80 -12.66
CA LEU A 335 -24.34 -10.82 -11.89
C LEU A 335 -24.61 -12.25 -11.44
N GLU A 336 -24.57 -12.49 -10.13
CA GLU A 336 -24.75 -13.83 -9.59
C GLU A 336 -26.23 -14.22 -9.53
N SER A 337 -26.58 -15.21 -10.35
CA SER A 337 -27.86 -15.93 -10.31
C SER A 337 -27.75 -17.19 -9.44
N LYS A 338 -28.85 -17.54 -8.77
CA LYS A 338 -29.03 -18.80 -8.04
C LYS A 338 -29.53 -19.94 -8.93
N LEU A 339 -29.95 -19.63 -10.17
CA LEU A 339 -30.47 -20.62 -11.10
C LEU A 339 -29.31 -21.44 -11.68
N THR A 340 -29.50 -22.75 -11.71
CA THR A 340 -28.52 -23.68 -12.27
C THR A 340 -28.61 -23.76 -13.79
N GLN A 341 -27.57 -24.27 -14.43
CA GLN A 341 -27.62 -24.58 -15.86
C GLN A 341 -28.77 -25.54 -16.20
N GLU A 342 -28.99 -26.55 -15.34
CA GLU A 342 -30.08 -27.51 -15.48
C GLU A 342 -31.46 -26.83 -15.48
N PHE A 343 -31.68 -25.83 -14.62
CA PHE A 343 -32.93 -25.07 -14.62
C PHE A 343 -33.20 -24.41 -15.98
N PHE A 344 -32.18 -23.78 -16.57
CA PHE A 344 -32.32 -23.12 -17.88
C PHE A 344 -32.61 -24.13 -18.99
N GLU A 345 -31.96 -25.30 -18.98
CA GLU A 345 -32.21 -26.36 -19.95
C GLU A 345 -33.64 -26.92 -19.81
N GLN A 346 -34.09 -27.17 -18.57
CA GLN A 346 -35.44 -27.68 -18.31
C GLN A 346 -36.54 -26.71 -18.73
N ILE A 347 -36.41 -25.41 -18.44
CA ILE A 347 -37.45 -24.44 -18.82
C ILE A 347 -37.51 -24.22 -20.34
N ILE A 348 -36.39 -24.33 -21.06
CA ILE A 348 -36.37 -24.32 -22.54
C ILE A 348 -37.10 -25.56 -23.08
N LEU A 349 -36.77 -26.76 -22.58
CA LEU A 349 -37.45 -28.00 -22.98
C LEU A 349 -38.95 -27.99 -22.68
N ALA A 350 -39.34 -27.41 -21.54
CA ALA A 350 -40.73 -27.23 -21.17
C ALA A 350 -41.45 -26.28 -22.14
N PHE A 351 -40.79 -25.18 -22.55
CA PHE A 351 -41.34 -24.25 -23.53
C PHE A 351 -41.51 -24.88 -24.93
N ASP A 352 -40.55 -25.69 -25.38
CA ASP A 352 -40.66 -26.40 -26.66
C ASP A 352 -41.76 -27.46 -26.63
N SER A 353 -41.87 -28.19 -25.52
CA SER A 353 -42.96 -29.14 -25.31
C SER A 353 -44.31 -28.42 -25.28
N LEU A 354 -44.37 -27.26 -24.63
CA LEU A 354 -45.56 -26.42 -24.58
C LEU A 354 -46.01 -26.00 -25.98
N LYS A 355 -45.08 -25.58 -26.85
CA LYS A 355 -45.39 -25.23 -28.25
C LYS A 355 -45.97 -26.42 -29.02
N LYS A 356 -45.42 -27.63 -28.81
CA LYS A 356 -45.94 -28.86 -29.44
C LYS A 356 -47.35 -29.19 -28.96
N ASP A 357 -47.62 -29.08 -27.66
CA ASP A 357 -48.95 -29.36 -27.10
C ASP A 357 -49.98 -28.32 -27.53
N PHE A 358 -49.59 -27.05 -27.68
CA PHE A 358 -50.45 -26.02 -28.28
C PHE A 358 -50.70 -26.25 -29.79
N GLU A 359 -49.74 -26.77 -30.54
CA GLU A 359 -49.94 -27.18 -31.92
C GLU A 359 -50.93 -28.36 -32.00
N SER A 360 -50.80 -29.36 -31.13
CA SER A 360 -51.75 -30.47 -31.02
C SER A 360 -53.15 -29.99 -30.62
N LYS A 361 -53.26 -29.13 -29.61
CA LYS A 361 -54.53 -28.51 -29.19
C LYS A 361 -55.15 -27.66 -30.29
N PHE A 362 -54.34 -26.98 -31.10
CA PHE A 362 -54.82 -26.18 -32.23
C PHE A 362 -55.40 -27.04 -33.36
N ARG A 363 -54.81 -28.22 -33.62
CA ARG A 363 -55.34 -29.19 -34.59
C ARG A 363 -56.58 -29.89 -34.08
N ASP A 364 -56.59 -30.24 -32.80
CA ASP A 364 -57.71 -30.88 -32.13
C ASP A 364 -57.99 -30.25 -30.76
N LEU A 365 -59.09 -29.50 -30.64
CA LEU A 365 -59.49 -28.87 -29.38
C LEU A 365 -59.84 -29.88 -28.27
N TYR A 366 -60.08 -31.15 -28.62
CA TYR A 366 -60.30 -32.23 -27.64
C TYR A 366 -58.99 -32.85 -27.14
N PHE A 367 -57.84 -32.49 -27.73
CA PHE A 367 -56.55 -32.88 -27.21
C PHE A 367 -56.43 -32.49 -25.73
N THR A 368 -55.91 -33.42 -24.93
CA THR A 368 -55.60 -33.19 -23.53
C THR A 368 -54.10 -33.41 -23.36
N PRO A 369 -53.35 -32.43 -22.85
CA PRO A 369 -51.92 -32.63 -22.63
C PRO A 369 -51.71 -33.69 -21.55
N THR A 370 -50.65 -34.47 -21.66
CA THR A 370 -50.16 -35.33 -20.58
C THR A 370 -49.43 -34.53 -19.50
N ASN A 371 -48.92 -33.36 -19.90
CA ASN A 371 -48.08 -32.49 -19.10
C ASN A 371 -48.94 -31.46 -18.33
N ASP A 372 -48.62 -31.25 -17.05
CA ASP A 372 -49.15 -30.14 -16.27
C ASP A 372 -48.22 -28.92 -16.42
N TYR A 373 -48.62 -27.98 -17.28
CA TYR A 373 -47.81 -26.80 -17.58
C TYR A 373 -47.85 -25.74 -16.48
N SER A 374 -48.76 -25.85 -15.49
CA SER A 374 -48.64 -25.00 -14.31
C SER A 374 -47.35 -25.34 -13.56
N ILE A 375 -47.03 -26.62 -13.43
CA ILE A 375 -45.80 -27.08 -12.76
C ILE A 375 -44.60 -27.01 -13.70
N LEU A 376 -44.75 -27.48 -14.94
CA LEU A 376 -43.61 -27.64 -15.86
C LEU A 376 -43.13 -26.31 -16.47
N PHE A 377 -43.99 -25.29 -16.57
CA PHE A 377 -43.64 -24.03 -17.22
C PHE A 377 -44.02 -22.78 -16.42
N GLU A 378 -45.27 -22.62 -15.96
CA GLU A 378 -45.72 -21.37 -15.33
C GLU A 378 -44.98 -21.09 -14.01
N GLN A 379 -44.82 -22.08 -13.12
CA GLN A 379 -44.07 -21.92 -11.87
C GLN A 379 -42.56 -21.72 -12.10
N PRO A 380 -41.87 -22.48 -12.99
CA PRO A 380 -40.50 -22.17 -13.38
C PRO A 380 -40.34 -20.79 -14.00
N LEU A 381 -41.25 -20.35 -14.87
CA LEU A 381 -41.22 -19.01 -15.47
C LEU A 381 -41.31 -17.93 -14.38
N LYS A 382 -42.20 -18.11 -13.39
CA LYS A 382 -42.27 -17.23 -12.23
C LYS A 382 -40.97 -17.22 -11.43
N THR A 383 -40.39 -18.40 -11.18
CA THR A 383 -39.11 -18.53 -10.47
C THR A 383 -37.98 -17.80 -11.20
N LEU A 384 -37.96 -17.86 -12.53
CA LEU A 384 -37.01 -17.11 -13.36
C LEU A 384 -37.20 -15.60 -13.21
N ILE A 385 -38.45 -15.12 -13.28
CA ILE A 385 -38.79 -13.70 -13.13
C ILE A 385 -38.39 -13.18 -11.74
N ASP A 386 -38.79 -13.87 -10.69
CA ASP A 386 -38.47 -13.53 -9.30
C ASP A 386 -36.96 -13.46 -9.09
N GLU A 387 -36.19 -14.37 -9.72
CA GLU A 387 -34.73 -14.34 -9.66
C GLU A 387 -34.13 -13.13 -10.39
N ILE A 388 -34.64 -12.78 -11.59
CA ILE A 388 -34.17 -11.61 -12.32
C ILE A 388 -34.42 -10.34 -11.49
N GLU A 389 -35.58 -10.23 -10.87
CA GLU A 389 -35.92 -9.12 -9.96
C GLU A 389 -35.01 -9.08 -8.73
N ARG A 390 -34.74 -10.24 -8.12
CA ARG A 390 -33.78 -10.38 -7.01
C ARG A 390 -32.38 -9.93 -7.40
N VAL A 391 -31.91 -10.29 -8.60
CA VAL A 391 -30.60 -9.86 -9.13
C VAL A 391 -30.58 -8.35 -9.33
N LEU A 392 -31.62 -7.78 -9.93
CA LEU A 392 -31.74 -6.32 -10.10
C LEU A 392 -31.69 -5.60 -8.76
N GLU A 393 -32.43 -6.06 -7.75
CA GLU A 393 -32.45 -5.42 -6.43
C GLU A 393 -31.12 -5.59 -5.66
N LYS A 394 -30.47 -6.75 -5.77
CA LYS A 394 -29.16 -7.02 -5.13
C LYS A 394 -28.09 -6.05 -5.62
N TYR A 395 -28.00 -5.82 -6.93
CA TYR A 395 -26.91 -5.05 -7.52
C TYR A 395 -27.28 -3.58 -7.81
N PHE A 396 -28.57 -3.28 -7.96
CA PHE A 396 -29.08 -1.95 -8.33
C PHE A 396 -30.29 -1.56 -7.47
N PRO A 397 -30.12 -1.46 -6.13
CA PRO A 397 -31.23 -1.15 -5.23
C PRO A 397 -31.85 0.21 -5.54
N THR A 398 -33.16 0.29 -5.40
CA THR A 398 -33.94 1.50 -5.69
C THR A 398 -33.84 2.56 -4.60
N ASP A 399 -33.47 2.16 -3.38
CA ASP A 399 -33.42 3.01 -2.17
C ASP A 399 -32.24 4.01 -2.11
N GLY A 400 -31.42 4.12 -3.16
CA GLY A 400 -30.31 5.08 -3.19
C GLY A 400 -29.13 4.76 -2.25
N LYS A 401 -29.13 3.62 -1.54
CA LYS A 401 -28.00 3.11 -0.72
C LYS A 401 -26.78 2.67 -1.53
N THR A 402 -26.65 3.11 -2.78
CA THR A 402 -25.54 2.73 -3.64
C THR A 402 -24.28 3.45 -3.18
N ILE A 403 -23.24 2.69 -2.84
CA ILE A 403 -21.91 3.21 -2.52
C ILE A 403 -21.45 4.10 -3.69
N SER A 404 -20.88 5.27 -3.39
CA SER A 404 -20.42 6.18 -4.44
C SER A 404 -19.24 5.58 -5.20
N GLN A 405 -19.13 5.90 -6.49
CA GLN A 405 -17.98 5.46 -7.30
C GLN A 405 -16.65 5.94 -6.68
N SER A 406 -16.63 7.13 -6.07
CA SER A 406 -15.45 7.68 -5.41
C SER A 406 -14.99 6.84 -4.22
N GLN A 407 -15.93 6.29 -3.44
CA GLN A 407 -15.62 5.45 -2.30
C GLN A 407 -15.01 4.11 -2.74
N ILE A 408 -15.59 3.46 -3.76
CA ILE A 408 -15.01 2.20 -4.30
C ILE A 408 -13.63 2.44 -4.91
N ILE A 409 -13.42 3.57 -5.59
CA ILE A 409 -12.10 3.92 -6.12
C ILE A 409 -11.08 4.09 -4.98
N SER A 410 -11.47 4.74 -3.87
CA SER A 410 -10.61 4.85 -2.68
C SER A 410 -10.24 3.49 -2.11
N GLU A 411 -11.23 2.60 -1.95
CA GLU A 411 -11.01 1.24 -1.45
C GLU A 411 -10.09 0.42 -2.37
N ILE A 412 -10.24 0.55 -3.70
CA ILE A 412 -9.34 -0.09 -4.66
C ILE A 412 -7.91 0.43 -4.48
N ASN A 413 -7.72 1.74 -4.35
CA ASN A 413 -6.40 2.34 -4.18
C ASN A 413 -5.73 1.87 -2.87
N GLU A 414 -6.49 1.74 -1.79
CA GLU A 414 -6.00 1.21 -0.51
C GLU A 414 -5.55 -0.26 -0.64
N LEU A 415 -6.33 -1.10 -1.34
CA LEU A 415 -5.96 -2.49 -1.61
C LEU A 415 -4.73 -2.59 -2.53
N GLU A 416 -4.60 -1.72 -3.52
CA GLU A 416 -3.43 -1.66 -4.40
C GLU A 416 -2.17 -1.21 -3.63
N LEU A 417 -2.30 -0.28 -2.69
CA LEU A 417 -1.23 0.10 -1.76
C LEU A 417 -0.78 -1.07 -0.88
N GLN A 418 -1.73 -1.83 -0.32
CA GLN A 418 -1.43 -3.07 0.43
C GLN A 418 -0.68 -4.08 -0.43
N LYS A 419 -1.07 -4.22 -1.71
CA LYS A 419 -0.39 -5.14 -2.64
C LYS A 419 1.05 -4.70 -2.90
N GLN A 420 1.28 -3.40 -3.09
CA GLN A 420 2.64 -2.87 -3.21
C GLN A 420 3.48 -3.12 -1.95
N ARG A 421 2.89 -2.92 -0.76
CA ARG A 421 3.57 -3.13 0.54
C ARG A 421 4.12 -4.54 0.74
N ILE A 422 3.46 -5.55 0.18
CA ILE A 422 3.88 -6.97 0.26
C ILE A 422 4.94 -7.32 -0.79
N SER A 423 5.11 -6.51 -1.84
CA SER A 423 6.14 -6.75 -2.84
C SER A 423 7.54 -6.71 -2.23
N LYS A 424 8.46 -7.50 -2.81
CA LYS A 424 9.84 -7.62 -2.33
C LYS A 424 10.54 -6.26 -2.20
N ALA A 425 10.43 -5.41 -3.23
CA ALA A 425 11.09 -4.11 -3.26
C ALA A 425 10.64 -3.20 -2.11
N PHE A 426 9.34 -3.17 -1.79
CA PHE A 426 8.82 -2.34 -0.71
C PHE A 426 8.99 -2.97 0.68
N LYS A 427 9.06 -4.30 0.77
CA LYS A 427 9.48 -4.98 2.01
C LYS A 427 10.91 -4.59 2.40
N ASP A 428 11.83 -4.58 1.45
CA ASP A 428 13.23 -4.19 1.68
C ASP A 428 13.32 -2.71 2.13
N ILE A 429 12.58 -1.80 1.48
CA ILE A 429 12.51 -0.38 1.86
C ILE A 429 11.99 -0.19 3.29
N CYS A 430 10.92 -0.90 3.67
CA CYS A 430 10.37 -0.76 5.02
C CYS A 430 11.30 -1.34 6.09
N GLN A 431 12.00 -2.44 5.80
CA GLN A 431 13.04 -2.97 6.70
C GLN A 431 14.20 -1.98 6.87
N GLU A 432 14.69 -1.39 5.77
CA GLU A 432 15.74 -0.37 5.83
C GLU A 432 15.28 0.86 6.62
N PHE A 433 14.04 1.29 6.43
CA PHE A 433 13.45 2.42 7.16
C PHE A 433 13.37 2.17 8.67
N GLU A 434 12.92 0.99 9.09
CA GLU A 434 12.88 0.58 10.50
C GLU A 434 14.27 0.51 11.11
N GLN A 435 15.25 -0.06 10.38
CA GLN A 435 16.65 -0.13 10.82
C GLN A 435 17.25 1.27 11.02
N ILE A 436 17.03 2.19 10.07
CA ILE A 436 17.50 3.58 10.17
C ILE A 436 16.88 4.27 11.37
N ASN A 437 15.55 4.18 11.57
CA ASN A 437 14.88 4.82 12.72
C ASN A 437 15.34 4.23 14.06
N SER A 438 15.50 2.92 14.16
CA SER A 438 16.01 2.25 15.36
C SER A 438 17.44 2.70 15.68
N SER A 439 18.33 2.68 14.67
CA SER A 439 19.71 3.14 14.80
C SER A 439 19.78 4.63 15.20
N PHE A 440 18.95 5.47 14.59
CA PHE A 440 18.87 6.89 14.91
C PHE A 440 18.46 7.13 16.37
N ASN A 441 17.40 6.46 16.83
CA ASN A 441 16.92 6.61 18.21
C ASN A 441 17.96 6.11 19.23
N ASN A 442 18.65 5.01 18.94
CA ASN A 442 19.71 4.48 19.79
C ASN A 442 20.89 5.46 19.88
N LYS A 443 21.41 5.92 18.74
CA LYS A 443 22.54 6.87 18.69
C LYS A 443 22.20 8.21 19.31
N ARG A 444 20.97 8.71 19.11
CA ARG A 444 20.47 9.93 19.77
C ARG A 444 20.48 9.77 21.28
N THR A 445 19.99 8.65 21.79
CA THR A 445 19.97 8.37 23.24
C THR A 445 21.39 8.30 23.80
N LYS A 446 22.32 7.61 23.11
CA LYS A 446 23.73 7.57 23.49
C LYS A 446 24.37 8.95 23.53
N ARG A 447 24.08 9.82 22.54
CA ARG A 447 24.60 11.19 22.49
C ARG A 447 24.12 12.03 23.66
N GLU A 448 22.82 11.97 23.98
CA GLU A 448 22.29 12.73 25.13
C GLU A 448 22.85 12.22 26.46
N ASN A 449 23.05 10.91 26.61
CA ASN A 449 23.72 10.36 27.79
C ASN A 449 25.17 10.84 27.92
N LYS A 450 25.93 10.85 26.82
CA LYS A 450 27.32 11.37 26.81
C LYS A 450 27.41 12.87 27.07
N ARG A 451 26.44 13.65 26.57
CA ARG A 451 26.33 15.09 26.90
C ARG A 451 26.10 15.32 28.37
N LYS A 452 25.20 14.54 28.98
CA LYS A 452 24.96 14.59 30.41
C LYS A 452 26.20 14.18 31.21
N GLU A 453 26.89 13.12 30.80
CA GLU A 453 28.14 12.68 31.42
C GLU A 453 29.22 13.78 31.37
N LEU A 454 29.34 14.48 30.24
CA LEU A 454 30.27 15.60 30.09
C LEU A 454 29.89 16.79 30.99
N GLU A 455 28.59 17.09 31.11
CA GLU A 455 28.08 18.15 31.98
C GLU A 455 28.36 17.83 33.46
N ASP A 456 28.01 16.63 33.91
CA ASP A 456 28.23 16.16 35.28
C ASP A 456 29.73 16.17 35.63
N TYR A 457 30.57 15.65 34.72
CA TYR A 457 32.03 15.65 34.88
C TYR A 457 32.60 17.07 34.92
N SER A 458 32.11 17.97 34.06
CA SER A 458 32.55 19.37 34.06
C SER A 458 32.24 20.05 35.40
N LEU A 459 31.03 19.85 35.95
CA LEU A 459 30.63 20.40 37.24
C LEU A 459 31.49 19.90 38.39
N GLU A 460 31.84 18.60 38.39
CA GLU A 460 32.75 18.00 39.38
C GLU A 460 34.14 18.64 39.32
N VAL A 461 34.72 18.72 38.12
CA VAL A 461 36.04 19.30 37.88
C VAL A 461 36.10 20.77 38.28
N PHE A 462 35.09 21.56 37.89
CA PHE A 462 34.97 22.96 38.32
C PHE A 462 34.86 23.07 39.85
N GLY A 463 34.11 22.19 40.50
CA GLY A 463 33.99 22.14 41.96
C GLY A 463 35.35 21.93 42.66
N LEU A 464 36.11 20.93 42.21
CA LEU A 464 37.44 20.59 42.73
C LEU A 464 38.44 21.74 42.56
N HIS A 465 38.52 22.30 41.34
CA HIS A 465 39.47 23.36 41.06
C HIS A 465 39.06 24.69 41.65
N LYS A 466 37.77 25.01 41.78
CA LYS A 466 37.29 26.25 42.43
C LYS A 466 37.82 26.37 43.86
N ILE A 467 37.75 25.30 44.65
CA ILE A 467 38.25 25.29 46.03
C ILE A 467 39.76 25.57 46.04
N SER A 468 40.51 24.86 45.20
CA SER A 468 41.97 24.96 45.11
C SER A 468 42.42 26.34 44.62
N ILE A 469 41.80 26.86 43.55
CA ILE A 469 42.09 28.17 42.97
C ILE A 469 41.81 29.26 44.02
N ASN A 470 40.63 29.24 44.65
CA ASN A 470 40.26 30.24 45.65
C ASN A 470 41.21 30.22 46.87
N TYR A 471 41.65 29.02 47.27
CA TYR A 471 42.64 28.86 48.33
C TYR A 471 43.97 29.54 47.98
N TYR A 472 44.50 29.32 46.76
CA TYR A 472 45.75 29.92 46.32
C TYR A 472 45.64 31.43 46.06
N LEU A 473 44.53 31.90 45.48
CA LEU A 473 44.26 33.33 45.25
C LEU A 473 44.26 34.11 46.56
N LYS A 474 43.58 33.59 47.59
CA LYS A 474 43.56 34.20 48.93
C LYS A 474 44.95 34.31 49.55
N ARG A 475 45.80 33.29 49.34
CA ARG A 475 47.20 33.29 49.79
C ARG A 475 48.09 34.28 49.03
N MET A 476 47.77 34.54 47.76
CA MET A 476 48.48 35.52 46.94
C MET A 476 47.99 36.97 47.15
N GLY A 477 47.15 37.22 48.16
CA GLY A 477 46.68 38.56 48.50
C GLY A 477 45.57 39.09 47.59
N GLN A 478 45.03 38.27 46.69
CA GLN A 478 43.82 38.62 45.95
C GLN A 478 42.60 38.35 46.84
N THR A 479 41.83 39.41 47.10
CA THR A 479 40.49 39.29 47.65
C THR A 479 39.55 39.03 46.48
N LEU A 480 38.82 37.91 46.54
CA LEU A 480 37.76 37.54 45.60
C LEU A 480 36.64 38.57 45.60
#